data_AF-A0A4U3AXF3-F1
#
_entry.id   AF-A0A4U3AXF3-F1
#
_cell.length_a   1.000
_cell.length_b   1.000
_cell.length_c   1.000
_cell.angle_alpha   90.00
_cell.angle_beta   90.00
_cell.angle_gamma   90.00
#
_symmetry.space_group_name_H-M   'P 1'
#
loop_
_entity.id
_entity.type
_entity.pdbx_description
1 polymer ?
#
loop_
_entity_poly.entity_id
_entity_poly.type
_entity_poly.pdbx_seq_one_letter_code
_entity_poly.pdbx_strand_id
1 'polypeptide(L)'
;MTNKVPFSFIVVIGLMLFALFFGAGNLIFPAMLGQSAGENVWIANAGFLVTGVGLPLLGVLAFGFSGKDDLQSLASRAHPVFGIVFTTVLYLAIGPLFAIPRTGNVSYEI
;
A
#
# COMPACT_ATOMS: atom_id res chain seq x y z
N MET A 1 -15.65 20.89 -19.85
CA MET A 1 -14.37 20.92 -20.59
C MET A 1 -13.51 19.77 -20.07
N THR A 2 -13.41 18.68 -20.82
CA THR A 2 -12.56 17.54 -20.45
C THR A 2 -11.11 17.91 -20.72
N ASN A 3 -10.44 18.51 -19.75
CA ASN A 3 -8.99 18.66 -19.80
C ASN A 3 -8.40 17.24 -19.85
N LYS A 4 -7.89 16.85 -21.02
CA LYS A 4 -7.16 15.59 -21.15
C LYS A 4 -5.93 15.71 -20.26
N VAL A 5 -5.86 14.85 -19.25
CA VAL A 5 -4.69 14.76 -18.37
C VAL A 5 -3.47 14.50 -19.26
N PRO A 6 -2.39 15.31 -19.15
CA PRO A 6 -1.23 15.13 -20.02
C PRO A 6 -0.59 13.77 -19.76
N PHE A 7 -0.11 13.11 -20.81
CA PHE A 7 0.48 11.77 -20.71
C PHE A 7 1.65 11.71 -19.71
N SER A 8 2.45 12.78 -19.65
CA SER A 8 3.53 12.92 -18.67
C SER A 8 3.03 12.82 -17.22
N PHE A 9 1.84 13.37 -16.93
CA PHE A 9 1.26 13.32 -15.59
C PHE A 9 0.82 11.90 -15.21
N ILE A 10 0.29 11.14 -16.18
CA ILE A 10 -0.07 9.73 -15.98
C ILE A 10 1.19 8.90 -15.70
N VAL A 11 2.27 9.13 -16.45
CA VAL A 11 3.56 8.44 -16.24
C VAL A 11 4.13 8.77 -14.86
N VAL A 12 4.12 10.05 -14.45
CA VAL A 12 4.62 10.47 -13.13
C VAL A 12 3.81 9.83 -12.00
N ILE A 13 2.48 9.85 -12.06
CA ILE A 13 1.64 9.21 -11.05
C ILE A 13 1.87 7.70 -11.04
N GLY A 14 1.97 7.06 -12.21
CA GLY A 14 2.26 5.63 -12.32
C GLY A 14 3.59 5.27 -11.67
N LEU A 15 4.65 6.04 -11.93
CA LEU A 15 5.95 5.86 -11.29
C LEU A 15 5.94 6.15 -9.79
N MET A 16 5.16 7.14 -9.34
CA MET A 16 4.99 7.45 -7.91
C MET A 16 4.30 6.30 -7.17
N LEU A 17 3.20 5.77 -7.72
CA LEU A 17 2.50 4.62 -7.17
C LEU A 17 3.40 3.38 -7.22
N PHE A 18 4.14 3.18 -8.32
CA PHE A 18 5.14 2.12 -8.40
C PHE A 18 6.18 2.27 -7.29
N ALA A 19 6.78 3.43 -7.08
CA ALA A 19 7.77 3.65 -6.03
C ALA A 19 7.20 3.45 -4.61
N LEU A 20 5.95 3.85 -4.38
CA LEU A 20 5.26 3.63 -3.10
C LEU A 20 5.08 2.14 -2.80
N PHE A 21 4.69 1.35 -3.80
CA PHE A 21 4.47 -0.09 -3.63
C PHE A 21 5.74 -0.90 -3.81
N PHE A 22 6.73 -0.45 -4.57
CA PHE A 22 8.03 -1.10 -4.77
C PHE A 22 9.01 -0.77 -3.64
N GLY A 23 8.50 -0.71 -2.40
CA GLY A 23 9.31 -0.54 -1.20
C GLY A 23 9.95 -1.86 -0.72
N ALA A 24 10.72 -1.78 0.37
CA ALA A 24 11.47 -2.92 0.93
C ALA A 24 10.59 -4.16 1.20
N GLY A 25 9.34 -3.97 1.64
CA GLY A 25 8.42 -5.08 1.92
C GLY A 25 8.08 -5.91 0.67
N ASN A 26 7.82 -5.25 -0.46
CA ASN A 26 7.49 -5.92 -1.72
C ASN A 26 8.73 -6.38 -2.50
N LEU A 27 9.94 -6.11 -1.99
CA LEU A 27 11.20 -6.62 -2.55
C LEU A 27 11.72 -7.82 -1.74
N ILE A 28 11.67 -7.76 -0.41
CA ILE A 28 12.15 -8.82 0.48
C ILE A 28 11.16 -10.00 0.51
N PHE A 29 9.86 -9.71 0.61
CA PHE A 29 8.85 -10.76 0.79
C PHE A 29 8.75 -11.73 -0.40
N PRO A 30 8.75 -11.30 -1.68
CA PRO A 30 8.69 -12.23 -2.80
C PRO A 30 9.91 -13.15 -2.91
N ALA A 31 11.10 -12.64 -2.57
CA ALA A 31 12.31 -13.46 -2.54
C ALA A 31 12.20 -14.56 -1.47
N MET A 32 11.75 -14.21 -0.26
CA MET A 32 11.53 -15.17 0.83
C MET A 32 10.37 -16.14 0.50
N LEU A 33 9.29 -15.65 -0.10
CA LEU A 33 8.16 -16.47 -0.55
C LEU A 33 8.59 -17.46 -1.63
N GLY A 34 9.40 -17.02 -2.60
CA GLY A 34 9.94 -17.89 -3.64
C GLY A 34 10.84 -18.99 -3.09
N GLN A 35 11.70 -18.67 -2.12
CA GLN A 35 12.53 -19.66 -1.42
C GLN A 35 11.69 -20.69 -0.65
N SER A 36 10.64 -20.24 0.04
CA SER A 36 9.74 -21.12 0.81
C SER A 36 8.73 -21.89 -0.05
N ALA A 37 8.46 -21.45 -1.29
CA ALA A 37 7.50 -22.09 -2.19
C ALA A 37 8.01 -23.43 -2.75
N GLY A 38 9.32 -23.67 -2.77
CA GLY A 38 9.92 -24.88 -3.35
C GLY A 38 9.50 -25.05 -4.82
N GLU A 39 8.82 -26.14 -5.14
CA GLU A 39 8.32 -26.41 -6.50
C GLU A 39 7.03 -25.63 -6.84
N ASN A 40 6.32 -25.10 -5.84
CA ASN A 40 5.01 -24.44 -6.02
C ASN A 40 5.10 -22.93 -6.32
N VAL A 41 6.17 -22.50 -7.01
CA VAL A 41 6.47 -21.09 -7.27
C VAL A 41 5.31 -20.37 -7.99
N TRP A 42 4.66 -21.04 -8.94
CA TRP A 42 3.56 -20.46 -9.70
C TRP A 42 2.33 -20.17 -8.83
N ILE A 43 1.99 -21.08 -7.92
CA ILE A 43 0.86 -20.91 -6.99
C ILE A 43 1.19 -19.81 -5.98
N ALA A 44 2.42 -19.80 -5.46
CA ALA A 44 2.88 -18.76 -4.54
C ALA A 44 2.86 -17.37 -5.20
N ASN A 45 3.31 -17.25 -6.45
CA ASN A 45 3.25 -16.01 -7.21
C ASN A 45 1.82 -15.55 -7.48
N ALA A 46 0.90 -16.46 -7.84
CA ALA A 46 -0.50 -16.11 -8.02
C ALA A 46 -1.11 -15.57 -6.71
N GLY A 47 -0.84 -16.23 -5.58
CA GLY A 47 -1.26 -15.77 -4.26
C GLY A 47 -0.69 -14.40 -3.90
N PHE A 48 0.60 -14.17 -4.18
CA PHE A 48 1.26 -12.89 -3.98
C PHE A 48 0.68 -11.78 -4.86
N LEU A 49 0.42 -12.05 -6.13
CA LEU A 49 -0.17 -11.06 -7.04
C LEU A 49 -1.57 -10.66 -6.59
N VAL A 50 -2.39 -11.61 -6.13
CA VAL A 50 -3.75 -11.31 -5.67
C VAL A 50 -3.73 -10.52 -4.36
N THR A 51 -2.93 -10.96 -3.38
CA THR A 51 -2.99 -10.41 -2.01
C THR A 51 -2.01 -9.25 -1.79
N GLY A 52 -0.78 -9.37 -2.28
CA GLY A 52 0.30 -8.39 -2.10
C GLY A 52 0.25 -7.23 -3.09
N VAL A 53 -0.32 -7.42 -4.28
CA VAL A 53 -0.40 -6.36 -5.31
C VAL A 53 -1.84 -5.96 -5.63
N GLY A 54 -2.73 -6.94 -5.81
CA GLY A 54 -4.11 -6.72 -6.21
C GLY A 54 -4.92 -5.93 -5.17
N LEU A 55 -4.91 -6.38 -3.90
CA LEU A 55 -5.66 -5.70 -2.84
C LEU A 55 -5.18 -4.26 -2.58
N PRO A 56 -3.87 -3.96 -2.48
CA PRO A 56 -3.42 -2.58 -2.34
C PRO A 56 -3.79 -1.69 -3.52
N LEU A 57 -3.70 -2.21 -4.75
CA LEU A 57 -4.12 -1.47 -5.95
C LEU A 57 -5.63 -1.17 -5.91
N LEU A 58 -6.45 -2.16 -5.55
CA LEU A 58 -7.89 -1.97 -5.36
C LEU A 58 -8.19 -0.93 -4.27
N GLY A 59 -7.41 -0.90 -3.19
CA GLY A 59 -7.51 0.11 -2.14
C GLY A 59 -7.25 1.53 -2.64
N VAL A 60 -6.19 1.74 -3.42
CA VAL A 60 -5.88 3.05 -4.02
C VAL A 60 -6.96 3.48 -5.01
N LEU A 61 -7.43 2.55 -5.85
CA LEU A 61 -8.54 2.82 -6.76
C LEU A 61 -9.80 3.21 -5.98
N ALA A 62 -10.20 2.43 -4.98
CA ALA A 62 -11.36 2.71 -4.15
C ALA A 62 -11.26 4.09 -3.46
N PHE A 63 -10.07 4.45 -2.97
CA PHE A 63 -9.83 5.78 -2.40
C PHE A 63 -9.99 6.87 -3.45
N GLY A 64 -9.37 6.73 -4.63
CA GLY A 64 -9.50 7.69 -5.73
C GLY A 64 -10.94 7.86 -6.22
N PHE A 65 -11.70 6.76 -6.32
CA PHE A 65 -13.14 6.80 -6.66
C PHE A 65 -14.02 7.38 -5.56
N SER A 66 -13.56 7.39 -4.31
CA SER A 66 -14.36 7.90 -3.19
C SER A 66 -14.62 9.41 -3.26
N GLY A 67 -13.77 10.14 -4.00
CA GLY A 67 -13.84 11.60 -4.16
C GLY A 67 -13.55 12.37 -2.87
N LYS A 68 -12.87 11.75 -1.91
CA LYS A 68 -12.47 12.35 -0.63
C LYS A 68 -11.03 12.84 -0.68
N ASP A 69 -10.80 14.00 -0.07
CA ASP A 69 -9.49 14.65 -0.09
C ASP A 69 -8.49 14.00 0.89
N ASP A 70 -9.00 13.35 1.93
CA ASP A 70 -8.17 12.71 2.95
C ASP A 70 -8.81 11.44 3.53
N LEU A 71 -8.00 10.67 4.25
CA LEU A 71 -8.44 9.43 4.88
C LEU A 71 -9.46 9.68 6.00
N GLN A 72 -9.32 10.78 6.74
CA GLN A 72 -10.23 11.11 7.83
C GLN A 72 -11.65 11.37 7.32
N SER A 73 -11.81 12.12 6.23
CA SER A 73 -13.11 12.40 5.60
C SER A 73 -13.70 11.16 4.96
N LEU A 74 -12.88 10.21 4.51
CA LEU A 74 -13.35 8.89 4.10
C LEU A 74 -13.87 8.07 5.28
N ALA A 75 -13.07 7.96 6.36
CA ALA A 75 -13.42 7.20 7.56
C ALA A 75 -14.60 7.82 8.33
N SER A 76 -14.76 9.14 8.26
CA SER A 76 -15.89 9.87 8.86
C SER A 76 -17.25 9.53 8.23
N ARG A 77 -17.29 8.83 7.08
CA ARG A 77 -18.53 8.26 6.53
C ARG A 77 -19.17 7.22 7.47
N ALA A 78 -18.37 6.53 8.28
CA ALA A 78 -18.88 5.60 9.29
C ALA A 78 -19.39 6.37 10.52
N HIS A 79 -18.53 7.21 11.12
CA HIS A 79 -18.88 8.12 12.21
C HIS A 79 -17.78 9.18 12.37
N PRO A 80 -18.09 10.46 12.67
CA PRO A 80 -17.07 11.53 12.78
C PRO A 80 -16.01 11.25 13.86
N VAL A 81 -16.42 10.70 15.00
CA VAL A 81 -15.47 10.31 16.07
C VAL A 81 -14.60 9.12 15.62
N PHE A 82 -15.18 8.17 14.89
CA PHE A 82 -14.43 7.04 14.35
C PHE A 82 -13.36 7.52 13.36
N GLY A 83 -13.70 8.46 12.47
CA GLY A 83 -12.76 9.02 11.52
C GLY A 83 -11.53 9.63 12.18
N ILE A 84 -11.71 10.41 13.25
CA ILE A 84 -10.60 11.00 14.00
C ILE A 84 -9.75 9.91 14.66
N VAL A 85 -10.37 9.06 15.47
CA VAL A 85 -9.64 8.03 16.24
C VAL A 85 -8.89 7.08 15.31
N PHE A 86 -9.55 6.58 14.27
CA PHE A 86 -8.97 5.65 13.31
C PHE A 86 -7.77 6.27 12.59
N THR A 87 -7.92 7.48 12.06
CA THR A 87 -6.82 8.14 11.32
C THR A 87 -5.64 8.47 12.24
N THR A 88 -5.88 8.90 13.49
CA THR A 88 -4.80 9.12 14.47
C THR A 88 -4.03 7.84 14.77
N VAL A 89 -4.74 6.76 15.11
CA VAL A 89 -4.10 5.46 15.40
C VAL A 89 -3.32 4.95 14.20
N LEU A 90 -3.89 5.07 13.00
CA LEU A 90 -3.22 4.64 11.78
C LEU A 90 -1.92 5.41 11.52
N TYR A 91 -1.92 6.74 11.68
CA TYR A 91 -0.71 7.56 11.51
C TYR A 91 0.36 7.22 12.54
N LEU A 92 -0.03 6.97 13.80
CA LEU A 92 0.90 6.53 14.84
C LEU A 92 1.50 5.14 14.53
N ALA A 93 0.71 4.23 13.99
CA ALA A 93 1.17 2.90 13.58
C ALA A 93 2.15 2.97 12.39
N ILE A 94 1.82 3.74 11.34
CA ILE A 94 2.69 3.89 10.17
C ILE A 94 4.00 4.60 10.53
N GLY A 95 3.97 5.57 11.44
CA GLY A 95 5.18 6.26 11.85
C GLY A 95 5.88 5.55 13.03
N PRO A 96 5.82 6.14 14.23
CA PRO A 96 6.72 5.81 15.33
C PRO A 96 6.47 4.44 15.98
N LEU A 97 5.23 3.95 15.99
CA LEU A 97 4.87 2.82 16.87
C LEU A 97 5.09 1.44 16.23
N PHE A 98 4.98 1.32 14.90
CA PHE A 98 5.03 0.00 14.26
C PHE A 98 5.97 -0.06 13.07
N ALA A 99 5.77 0.78 12.04
CA ALA A 99 6.54 0.61 10.82
C ALA A 99 8.02 0.95 11.00
N ILE A 100 8.36 2.04 11.71
CA ILE A 100 9.76 2.44 11.95
C ILE A 100 10.53 1.38 12.77
N PRO A 101 10.03 0.90 13.93
CA PRO A 101 10.71 -0.18 14.65
C PRO A 101 10.83 -1.47 13.84
N ARG A 102 9.80 -1.83 13.05
CA ARG A 102 9.79 -3.06 12.26
C ARG A 102 10.81 -3.02 11.13
N THR A 103 10.90 -1.92 10.39
CA THR A 103 11.92 -1.78 9.34
C THR A 103 13.32 -1.75 9.93
N GLY A 104 13.51 -1.10 11.07
CA GLY A 104 14.78 -1.12 11.81
C GLY A 104 15.23 -2.53 12.21
N ASN A 105 14.33 -3.36 12.74
CA ASN A 105 14.66 -4.73 13.13
C ASN A 105 15.01 -5.63 11.93
N VAL A 106 14.26 -5.51 10.82
CA VAL A 106 14.54 -6.31 9.62
C VAL A 106 15.87 -5.92 8.98
N SER A 107 16.25 -4.64 9.00
CA SER A 107 17.58 -4.22 8.55
C SER A 107 18.73 -4.65 9.47
N TYR A 108 18.44 -5.07 10.70
CA TYR A 108 19.43 -5.60 11.64
C TYR A 108 19.55 -7.12 11.57
N GLU A 109 18.46 -7.83 11.28
CA GLU A 109 18.42 -9.30 11.17
C GLU A 109 18.90 -9.85 9.81
N ILE A 110 18.95 -9.01 8.76
CA ILE A 110 19.52 -9.33 7.44
C ILE A 110 20.97 -8.86 7.37
#